data_AF-A0A510DU50-F1
#
_entry.id   AF-A0A510DU50-F1
#
_cell.length_a   1.000
_cell.length_b   1.000
_cell.length_c   1.000
_cell.angle_alpha   90.00
_cell.angle_beta   90.00
_cell.angle_gamma   90.00
#
_symmetry.space_group_name_H-M   'P 1'
#
loop_
_entity.id
_entity.type
_entity.pdbx_description
1 polymer ?
#
loop_
_entity_poly.entity_id
_entity_poly.type
_entity_poly.pdbx_seq_one_letter_code
_entity_poly.pdbx_strand_id
1 'polypeptide(L)'
;MAEYVKEKRRRGVKSAVLILDEVTPLEDWWKIIKYYIDKGELSTDVIIVSGSSSLGITKSVERFPGRKGYGKEISVLPLSFPQFVEVHGYKREEVLSDSALSSALFEEYTKKGGFPKSINCHSDAEEALIDGITSEVYKGGKDLKKVQEVLRSIMTKIPSALSFNSVANDVGISHVTVEEYIEFLKDLFMIQSHITRWETR
;
A
#
# COMPACT_ATOMS: atom_id res chain seq x y z
N MET A 1 6.14 24.09 8.84
CA MET A 1 7.49 23.66 9.28
C MET A 1 8.30 24.76 9.96
N ALA A 2 8.39 25.97 9.39
CA ALA A 2 9.08 27.09 10.03
C ALA A 2 8.55 27.41 11.45
N GLU A 3 7.22 27.39 11.62
CA GLU A 3 6.57 27.60 12.91
C GLU A 3 6.92 26.50 13.93
N TYR A 4 6.91 25.23 13.51
CA TYR A 4 7.36 24.11 14.34
C TYR A 4 8.79 24.30 14.85
N VAL A 5 9.74 24.64 13.97
CA VAL A 5 11.15 24.87 14.36
C VAL A 5 11.27 26.05 15.32
N LYS A 6 10.54 27.14 15.05
CA LYS A 6 10.50 28.32 15.94
C LYS A 6 9.98 27.93 17.33
N GLU A 7 8.92 27.15 17.40
CA GLU A 7 8.31 26.73 18.65
C GLU A 7 9.17 25.74 19.43
N LYS A 8 9.80 24.78 18.75
CA LYS A 8 10.78 23.84 19.33
C LYS A 8 11.92 24.60 20.00
N ARG A 9 12.49 25.60 19.32
CA ARG A 9 13.55 26.47 19.86
C ARG A 9 13.06 27.27 21.05
N ARG A 10 11.88 27.91 20.94
CA ARG A 10 11.28 28.72 22.01
C ARG A 10 11.07 27.89 23.29
N ARG A 11 10.67 26.63 23.15
CA ARG A 11 10.45 25.69 24.26
C ARG A 11 11.72 24.99 24.74
N GLY A 12 12.88 25.18 24.10
CA GLY A 12 14.12 24.50 24.45
C GLY A 12 14.07 22.98 24.24
N VAL A 13 13.21 22.49 23.34
CA VAL A 13 13.04 21.06 23.08
C VAL A 13 14.22 20.55 22.24
N LYS A 14 14.99 19.61 22.81
CA LYS A 14 16.20 19.07 22.17
C LYS A 14 15.91 18.04 21.08
N SER A 15 14.85 17.25 21.25
CA SER A 15 14.41 16.21 20.32
C SER A 15 12.89 16.11 20.37
N ALA A 16 12.26 15.92 19.22
CA ALA A 16 10.83 15.73 19.08
C ALA A 16 10.51 14.65 18.04
N VAL A 17 9.31 14.11 18.14
CA VAL A 17 8.73 13.20 17.15
C VAL A 17 7.76 14.01 16.30
N LEU A 18 8.02 14.05 14.99
CA LEU A 18 7.15 14.70 14.01
C LEU A 18 6.43 13.63 13.20
N ILE A 19 5.11 13.57 13.33
CA ILE A 19 4.27 12.66 12.55
C ILE A 19 3.60 13.47 11.45
N LEU A 20 3.87 13.10 10.20
CA LEU A 20 3.29 13.69 9.01
C LEU A 20 2.39 12.65 8.37
N ASP A 21 1.10 12.81 8.59
CA ASP A 21 0.09 11.88 8.08
C ASP A 21 -0.32 12.26 6.65
N GLU A 22 -0.49 11.27 5.78
CA GLU A 22 -0.98 11.41 4.40
C GLU A 22 -0.30 12.55 3.62
N VAL A 23 1.03 12.50 3.50
CA VAL A 23 1.79 13.55 2.78
C VAL A 23 1.69 13.44 1.25
N THR A 24 1.19 12.31 0.76
CA THR A 24 1.09 11.93 -0.66
C THR A 24 0.37 12.94 -1.57
N PRO A 25 -0.68 13.67 -1.13
CA PRO A 25 -1.31 14.70 -1.95
C PRO A 25 -0.45 15.96 -2.15
N LEU A 26 0.57 16.18 -1.31
CA LEU A 26 1.42 17.36 -1.39
C LEU A 26 2.58 17.12 -2.35
N GLU A 27 2.55 17.77 -3.51
CA GLU A 27 3.70 17.73 -4.42
C GLU A 27 4.97 18.22 -3.73
N ASP A 28 6.07 17.51 -3.96
CA ASP A 28 7.39 17.88 -3.47
C ASP A 28 7.53 18.08 -1.95
N TRP A 29 6.65 17.49 -1.13
CA TRP A 29 6.74 17.51 0.34
C TRP A 29 8.13 17.14 0.86
N TRP A 30 8.80 16.21 0.17
CA TRP A 30 10.13 15.71 0.50
C TRP A 30 11.20 16.81 0.44
N LYS A 31 11.05 17.83 -0.43
CA LYS A 31 11.99 18.98 -0.52
C LYS A 31 11.99 19.79 0.76
N ILE A 32 10.81 20.01 1.35
CA ILE A 32 10.64 20.75 2.59
C ILE A 32 11.36 20.01 3.71
N ILE A 33 11.13 18.71 3.87
CA ILE A 33 11.78 17.94 4.93
C ILE A 33 13.29 17.92 4.76
N LYS A 34 13.78 17.64 3.54
CA LYS A 34 15.22 17.68 3.24
C LYS A 34 15.87 18.99 3.63
N TYR A 35 15.24 20.11 3.29
CA TYR A 35 15.78 21.42 3.61
C TYR A 35 16.03 21.60 5.12
N TYR A 36 15.11 21.14 5.98
CA TYR A 36 15.26 21.26 7.43
C TYR A 36 16.20 20.18 8.03
N ILE A 37 16.31 19.00 7.40
CA ILE A 37 17.35 18.01 7.74
C ILE A 37 18.74 18.57 7.43
N ASP A 38 18.94 19.09 6.21
CA ASP A 38 20.23 19.58 5.73
C ASP A 38 20.69 20.83 6.52
N LYS A 39 19.75 21.64 7.02
CA LYS A 39 20.03 22.73 7.98
C LYS A 39 20.40 22.28 9.40
N GLY A 40 20.23 21.00 9.72
CA GLY A 40 20.47 20.45 11.06
C GLY A 40 19.33 20.71 12.06
N GLU A 41 18.25 21.39 11.69
CA GLU A 41 17.12 21.72 12.58
C GLU A 41 16.36 20.46 13.04
N LEU A 42 16.36 19.43 12.18
CA LEU A 42 15.73 18.12 12.42
C LEU A 42 16.75 17.01 12.69
N SER A 43 18.04 17.34 12.90
CA SER A 43 19.10 16.34 13.07
C SER A 43 18.92 15.42 14.29
N THR A 44 18.19 15.89 15.31
CA THR A 44 17.88 15.18 16.55
C THR A 44 16.44 14.69 16.63
N ASP A 45 15.64 14.91 15.59
CA ASP A 45 14.22 14.59 15.57
C ASP A 45 13.95 13.25 14.88
N VAL A 46 12.87 12.59 15.31
CA VAL A 46 12.33 11.42 14.61
C VAL A 46 11.19 11.88 13.73
N ILE A 47 11.30 11.63 12.43
CA ILE A 47 10.27 11.99 11.45
C ILE A 47 9.58 10.72 11.00
N ILE A 48 8.28 10.63 11.28
CA ILE A 48 7.40 9.56 10.79
C ILE A 48 6.57 10.18 9.69
N VAL A 49 6.61 9.55 8.52
CA VAL A 49 5.84 9.98 7.35
C VAL A 49 4.98 8.81 6.92
N SER A 50 3.68 9.05 6.77
CA SER A 50 2.74 8.09 6.21
C SER A 50 2.18 8.57 4.88
N GLY A 51 1.57 7.65 4.15
CA GLY A 51 0.62 7.98 3.11
C GLY A 51 0.17 6.76 2.33
N SER A 52 -1.00 6.91 1.72
CA SER A 52 -1.77 5.81 1.15
C SER A 52 -1.27 5.33 -0.22
N SER A 53 -0.58 6.19 -0.98
CA SER A 53 -0.15 5.89 -2.34
C SER A 53 1.32 5.46 -2.39
N SER A 54 1.55 4.16 -2.64
CA SER A 54 2.87 3.59 -2.98
C SER A 54 3.56 4.35 -4.11
N LEU A 55 2.79 4.77 -5.14
CA LEU A 55 3.25 5.55 -6.28
C LEU A 55 3.93 6.85 -5.84
N GLY A 56 3.37 7.52 -4.83
CA GLY A 56 3.87 8.79 -4.30
C GLY A 56 4.97 8.62 -3.26
N ILE A 57 4.86 7.63 -2.38
CA ILE A 57 5.81 7.44 -1.27
C ILE A 57 7.05 6.69 -1.66
N THR A 58 6.95 5.57 -2.38
CA THR A 58 8.13 4.75 -2.72
C THR A 58 9.12 5.56 -3.57
N LYS A 59 8.61 6.30 -4.56
CA LYS A 59 9.42 7.24 -5.38
C LYS A 59 9.98 8.43 -4.60
N SER A 60 9.35 8.81 -3.48
CA SER A 60 9.81 9.92 -2.62
C SER A 60 10.83 9.45 -1.59
N VAL A 61 10.70 8.23 -1.08
CA VAL A 61 11.63 7.59 -0.13
C VAL A 61 12.98 7.30 -0.78
N GLU A 62 12.99 6.93 -2.07
CA GLU A 62 14.21 6.85 -2.91
C GLU A 62 14.95 8.19 -2.99
N ARG A 63 14.24 9.31 -2.82
CA ARG A 63 14.85 10.65 -2.85
C ARG A 63 15.56 11.01 -1.56
N PHE A 64 15.60 10.18 -0.51
CA PHE A 64 16.34 10.46 0.74
C PHE A 64 17.67 9.69 0.89
N PRO A 65 18.55 9.58 -0.12
CA PRO A 65 19.81 8.85 0.05
C PRO A 65 20.68 9.57 1.08
N GLY A 66 21.28 8.79 1.99
CA GLY A 66 22.14 9.28 3.08
C GLY A 66 21.42 10.10 4.16
N ARG A 67 20.10 10.31 4.06
CA ARG A 67 19.31 11.17 4.95
C ARG A 67 18.28 10.41 5.79
N LYS A 68 18.28 9.08 5.69
CA LYS A 68 17.40 8.20 6.49
C LYS A 68 17.93 7.95 7.90
N GLY A 69 19.23 8.15 8.15
CA GLY A 69 19.86 7.79 9.42
C GLY A 69 19.60 6.31 9.75
N TYR A 70 19.00 6.05 10.92
CA TYR A 70 18.54 4.72 11.34
C TYR A 70 17.09 4.41 10.94
N GLY A 71 16.44 5.30 10.21
CA GLY A 71 15.06 5.16 9.75
C GLY A 71 14.89 3.98 8.80
N LYS A 72 13.70 3.38 8.84
CA LYS A 72 13.31 2.23 8.01
C LYS A 72 12.05 2.56 7.23
N GLU A 73 11.91 1.94 6.07
CA GLU A 73 10.66 1.91 5.32
C GLU A 73 9.79 0.77 5.86
N ILE A 74 8.50 1.05 6.10
CA ILE A 74 7.55 0.10 6.65
C ILE A 74 6.32 0.09 5.73
N SER A 75 6.07 -1.03 5.08
CA SER A 75 4.85 -1.26 4.31
C SER A 75 3.79 -1.89 5.20
N VAL A 76 2.63 -1.24 5.33
CA VAL A 76 1.50 -1.75 6.10
C VAL A 76 0.49 -2.37 5.13
N LEU A 77 0.55 -3.70 4.99
CA LEU A 77 -0.35 -4.48 4.15
C LEU A 77 -1.55 -5.01 4.96
N PRO A 78 -2.64 -5.42 4.29
CA PRO A 78 -3.70 -6.18 4.94
C PRO A 78 -3.15 -7.39 5.69
N LEU A 79 -3.80 -7.75 6.80
CA LEU A 79 -3.40 -8.88 7.62
C LEU A 79 -3.41 -10.16 6.80
N SER A 80 -2.27 -10.87 6.80
CA SER A 80 -2.19 -12.23 6.29
C SER A 80 -3.01 -13.19 7.17
N PHE A 81 -3.33 -14.38 6.64
CA PHE A 81 -4.08 -15.38 7.42
C PHE A 81 -3.45 -15.70 8.80
N PRO A 82 -2.12 -15.86 8.95
CA PRO A 82 -1.52 -16.04 10.27
C PRO A 82 -1.72 -14.85 11.22
N GLN A 83 -1.69 -13.61 10.72
CA GLN A 83 -1.98 -12.42 11.53
C GLN A 83 -3.46 -12.33 11.88
N PHE A 84 -4.34 -12.72 10.96
CA PHE A 84 -5.78 -12.85 11.21
C PHE A 84 -6.04 -13.81 12.37
N VAL A 85 -5.41 -14.99 12.36
CA VAL A 85 -5.48 -15.97 13.46
C VAL A 85 -5.06 -15.35 14.81
N GLU A 86 -3.94 -14.63 14.83
CA GLU A 86 -3.42 -13.97 16.04
C GLU A 86 -4.39 -12.92 16.60
N VAL A 87 -4.98 -12.07 15.74
CA VAL A 87 -5.93 -11.04 16.21
C VAL A 87 -7.27 -11.62 16.67
N HIS A 88 -7.61 -12.86 16.25
CA HIS A 88 -8.77 -13.61 16.78
C HIS A 88 -8.45 -14.35 18.08
N GLY A 89 -7.24 -14.20 18.63
CA GLY A 89 -6.86 -14.74 19.93
C GLY A 89 -6.36 -16.18 19.92
N TYR A 90 -6.10 -16.75 18.74
CA TYR A 90 -5.59 -18.10 18.58
C TYR A 90 -4.07 -18.09 18.37
N LYS A 91 -3.41 -19.15 18.84
CA LYS A 91 -2.00 -19.39 18.47
C LYS A 91 -1.91 -20.17 17.17
N ARG A 92 -0.84 -19.94 16.41
CA ARG A 92 -0.63 -20.64 15.13
C ARG A 92 -0.56 -22.15 15.33
N GLU A 93 0.06 -22.61 16.41
CA GLU A 93 0.22 -24.04 16.72
C GLU A 93 -1.13 -24.72 17.00
N GLU A 94 -2.07 -24.01 17.63
CA GLU A 94 -3.43 -24.49 17.89
C GLU A 94 -4.19 -24.66 16.57
N VAL A 95 -4.11 -23.67 15.68
CA VAL A 95 -4.76 -23.74 14.37
C VAL A 95 -4.13 -24.80 13.46
N LEU A 96 -2.81 -24.99 13.52
CA LEU A 96 -2.13 -26.02 12.72
C LEU A 96 -2.44 -27.45 13.17
N SER A 97 -2.79 -27.65 14.45
CA SER A 97 -3.10 -28.97 15.01
C SER A 97 -4.58 -29.34 14.89
N ASP A 98 -5.48 -28.37 14.72
CA ASP A 98 -6.92 -28.57 14.53
C ASP A 98 -7.37 -28.15 13.12
N SER A 99 -7.55 -29.16 12.26
CA SER A 99 -8.01 -28.93 10.87
C SER A 99 -9.41 -28.31 10.78
N ALA A 100 -10.29 -28.56 11.75
CA ALA A 100 -11.64 -28.01 11.74
C ALA A 100 -11.58 -26.51 12.10
N LEU A 101 -10.81 -26.15 13.12
CA LEU A 101 -10.55 -24.75 13.49
C LEU A 101 -9.87 -23.99 12.36
N SER A 102 -8.84 -24.57 11.75
CA SER A 102 -8.14 -23.99 10.59
C SER A 102 -9.09 -23.72 9.43
N SER A 103 -9.94 -24.68 9.09
CA SER A 103 -10.92 -24.52 8.01
C SER A 103 -11.94 -23.44 8.33
N ALA A 104 -12.45 -23.38 9.57
CA ALA A 104 -13.42 -22.38 10.01
C ALA A 104 -12.84 -20.96 9.97
N LEU A 105 -11.64 -20.76 10.51
CA LEU A 105 -10.94 -19.47 10.50
C LEU A 105 -10.58 -19.05 9.07
N PHE A 106 -10.16 -20.00 8.22
CA PHE A 106 -9.84 -19.70 6.83
C PHE A 106 -11.10 -19.32 6.04
N GLU A 107 -12.22 -20.00 6.26
CA GLU A 107 -13.50 -19.62 5.66
C GLU A 107 -13.90 -18.19 6.06
N GLU A 108 -13.76 -17.84 7.34
CA GLU A 108 -14.01 -16.47 7.82
C GLU A 108 -13.06 -15.46 7.17
N TYR A 109 -11.77 -15.78 7.08
CA TYR A 109 -10.77 -14.95 6.41
C TYR A 109 -11.08 -14.74 4.92
N THR A 110 -11.60 -15.74 4.21
CA THR A 110 -11.98 -15.57 2.80
C THR A 110 -13.17 -14.63 2.62
N LYS A 111 -14.05 -14.51 3.63
CA LYS A 111 -15.20 -13.60 3.62
C LYS A 111 -14.80 -12.18 4.02
N LYS A 112 -13.97 -12.03 5.06
CA LYS A 112 -13.58 -10.72 5.61
C LYS A 112 -12.33 -10.14 4.96
N GLY A 113 -11.42 -10.98 4.49
CA GLY A 113 -10.08 -10.59 4.06
C GLY A 113 -9.21 -10.11 5.22
N GLY A 114 -8.11 -9.43 4.87
CA GLY A 114 -7.11 -8.91 5.82
C GLY A 114 -7.30 -7.46 6.25
N PHE A 115 -8.33 -6.75 5.76
CA PHE A 115 -8.49 -5.32 6.05
C PHE A 115 -9.06 -5.11 7.47
N PRO A 116 -8.42 -4.30 8.32
CA PRO A 116 -8.84 -4.11 9.72
C PRO A 116 -10.33 -3.73 9.87
N LYS A 117 -10.82 -2.85 8.99
CA LYS A 117 -12.22 -2.40 9.02
C LYS A 117 -13.22 -3.53 8.76
N SER A 118 -12.87 -4.46 7.88
CA SER A 118 -13.67 -5.67 7.59
C SER A 118 -13.57 -6.70 8.71
N ILE A 119 -12.36 -6.92 9.25
CA ILE A 119 -12.12 -7.80 10.40
C ILE A 119 -12.97 -7.39 11.60
N ASN A 120 -13.01 -6.08 11.88
CA ASN A 120 -13.79 -5.46 12.95
C ASN A 120 -15.31 -5.36 12.66
N CYS A 121 -15.80 -5.96 11.57
CA CYS A 121 -17.21 -6.00 11.19
C CYS A 121 -17.88 -4.62 11.08
N HIS A 122 -17.15 -3.60 10.64
CA HIS A 122 -17.76 -2.30 10.35
C HIS A 122 -18.73 -2.42 9.17
N SER A 123 -19.91 -1.82 9.29
CA SER A 123 -20.97 -1.90 8.27
C SER A 123 -20.59 -1.27 6.94
N ASP A 124 -19.68 -0.30 6.95
CA ASP A 124 -19.19 0.44 5.78
C ASP A 124 -17.82 -0.05 5.29
N ALA A 125 -17.39 -1.26 5.69
CA ALA A 125 -16.09 -1.81 5.31
C ALA A 125 -15.95 -2.02 3.79
N GLU A 126 -16.99 -2.56 3.15
CA GLU A 126 -17.02 -2.78 1.70
C GLU A 126 -17.02 -1.46 0.93
N GLU A 127 -17.93 -0.54 1.30
CA GLU A 127 -18.04 0.79 0.68
C GLU A 127 -16.72 1.56 0.80
N ALA A 128 -16.11 1.58 1.99
CA ALA A 128 -14.83 2.27 2.20
C ALA A 128 -13.68 1.68 1.37
N LEU A 129 -13.66 0.37 1.14
CA LEU A 129 -12.66 -0.26 0.27
C LEU A 129 -12.89 0.13 -1.20
N ILE A 130 -14.13 0.07 -1.67
CA ILE A 130 -14.51 0.43 -3.04
C ILE A 130 -14.20 1.92 -3.29
N ASP A 131 -14.57 2.80 -2.37
CA ASP A 131 -14.31 4.24 -2.46
C ASP A 131 -12.82 4.54 -2.43
N GLY A 132 -12.06 3.86 -1.57
CA GLY A 132 -10.60 3.99 -1.51
C GLY A 132 -9.94 3.64 -2.85
N ILE A 133 -10.27 2.48 -3.42
CA ILE A 133 -9.76 2.05 -4.73
C ILE A 133 -10.20 3.03 -5.82
N THR A 134 -11.47 3.42 -5.83
CA THR A 134 -12.05 4.33 -6.84
C THR A 134 -11.36 5.69 -6.81
N SER A 135 -11.11 6.24 -5.62
CA SER A 135 -10.33 7.47 -5.42
C SER A 135 -8.93 7.34 -6.03
N GLU A 136 -8.22 6.24 -5.77
CA GLU A 136 -6.88 6.03 -6.32
C GLU A 136 -6.88 5.88 -7.85
N VAL A 137 -7.88 5.21 -8.42
CA VAL A 137 -8.08 5.13 -9.88
C VAL A 137 -8.20 6.52 -10.50
N TYR A 138 -9.02 7.39 -9.91
CA TYR A 138 -9.19 8.76 -10.42
C TYR A 138 -7.93 9.61 -10.22
N LYS A 139 -7.25 9.52 -9.08
CA LYS A 139 -5.96 10.20 -8.85
C LYS A 139 -4.89 9.74 -9.83
N GLY A 140 -4.90 8.46 -10.19
CA GLY A 140 -4.01 7.88 -11.19
C GLY A 140 -4.35 8.25 -12.64
N GLY A 141 -5.45 8.99 -12.87
CA GLY A 141 -5.91 9.35 -14.21
C GLY A 141 -6.33 8.14 -15.05
N LYS A 142 -6.71 7.03 -14.40
CA LYS A 142 -7.13 5.79 -15.08
C LYS A 142 -8.64 5.76 -15.24
N ASP A 143 -9.11 5.06 -16.27
CA ASP A 143 -10.54 4.84 -16.48
C ASP A 143 -11.03 3.69 -15.59
N LEU A 144 -12.01 3.97 -14.73
CA LEU A 144 -12.55 3.00 -13.78
C LEU A 144 -13.16 1.78 -14.47
N LYS A 145 -13.85 1.98 -15.59
CA LYS A 145 -14.47 0.87 -16.33
C LYS A 145 -13.39 -0.05 -16.90
N LYS A 146 -12.30 0.49 -17.46
CA LYS A 146 -11.14 -0.27 -17.91
C LYS A 146 -10.46 -1.02 -16.78
N VAL A 147 -10.30 -0.40 -15.61
CA VAL A 147 -9.78 -1.08 -14.41
C VAL A 147 -10.64 -2.29 -14.05
N GLN A 148 -11.96 -2.13 -14.02
CA GLN A 148 -12.90 -3.23 -13.75
C GLN A 148 -12.86 -4.32 -14.81
N GLU A 149 -12.80 -3.97 -16.09
CA GLU A 149 -12.70 -4.92 -17.21
C GLU A 149 -11.41 -5.74 -17.15
N VAL A 150 -10.27 -5.08 -16.87
CA VAL A 150 -8.97 -5.73 -16.70
C VAL A 150 -8.96 -6.65 -15.49
N LEU A 151 -9.42 -6.18 -14.31
CA LEU A 151 -9.53 -6.99 -13.10
C LEU A 151 -10.43 -8.21 -13.32
N ARG A 152 -11.58 -8.03 -13.97
CA ARG A 152 -12.50 -9.12 -14.30
C ARG A 152 -11.82 -10.16 -15.19
N SER A 153 -11.11 -9.72 -16.23
CA SER A 153 -10.40 -10.61 -17.15
C SER A 153 -9.28 -11.38 -16.46
N ILE A 154 -8.60 -10.79 -15.48
CA ILE A 154 -7.59 -11.45 -14.64
C ILE A 154 -8.26 -12.50 -13.76
N MET A 155 -9.29 -12.12 -12.99
CA MET A 155 -9.97 -12.99 -12.04
C MET A 155 -10.59 -14.23 -12.70
N THR A 156 -11.13 -14.11 -13.91
CA THR A 156 -11.71 -15.25 -14.64
C THR A 156 -10.69 -16.28 -15.11
N LYS A 157 -9.40 -15.93 -15.13
CA LYS A 157 -8.32 -16.80 -15.62
C LYS A 157 -7.45 -17.38 -14.50
N ILE A 158 -7.52 -16.84 -13.29
CA ILE A 158 -6.79 -17.41 -12.13
C ILE A 158 -7.26 -18.87 -11.91
N PRO A 159 -6.34 -19.83 -11.66
CA PRO A 159 -4.89 -19.68 -11.44
C PRO A 159 -4.03 -19.91 -12.69
N SER A 160 -4.62 -19.95 -13.89
CA SER A 160 -3.90 -20.26 -15.14
C SER A 160 -2.91 -19.16 -15.52
N ALA A 161 -1.90 -19.53 -16.33
CA ALA A 161 -0.91 -18.58 -16.84
C ALA A 161 -1.58 -17.45 -17.65
N LEU A 162 -1.30 -16.21 -17.26
CA LEU A 162 -1.85 -14.99 -17.87
C LEU A 162 -0.85 -14.40 -18.88
N SER A 163 -1.35 -14.02 -20.07
CA SER A 163 -0.60 -13.19 -21.02
C SER A 163 -1.31 -11.85 -21.25
N PHE A 164 -0.55 -10.77 -21.46
CA PHE A 164 -1.12 -9.45 -21.75
C PHE A 164 -2.02 -9.47 -22.98
N ASN A 165 -1.67 -10.26 -24.00
CA ASN A 165 -2.49 -10.42 -25.20
C ASN A 165 -3.86 -11.07 -24.91
N SER A 166 -3.92 -12.02 -23.98
CA SER A 166 -5.19 -12.64 -23.61
C SER A 166 -6.13 -11.65 -22.94
N VAL A 167 -5.62 -10.80 -22.04
CA VAL A 167 -6.42 -9.74 -21.41
C VAL A 167 -6.79 -8.64 -22.42
N ALA A 168 -5.87 -8.29 -23.33
CA ALA A 168 -6.09 -7.30 -24.38
C ALA A 168 -7.26 -7.69 -25.29
N ASN A 169 -7.32 -8.97 -25.69
CA ASN A 169 -8.39 -9.49 -26.53
C ASN A 169 -9.76 -9.45 -25.82
N ASP A 170 -9.81 -9.76 -24.52
CA ASP A 170 -11.05 -9.73 -23.74
C ASP A 170 -11.59 -8.30 -23.55
N VAL A 171 -10.68 -7.36 -23.27
CA VAL A 171 -11.03 -5.96 -22.93
C VAL A 171 -11.15 -5.08 -24.16
N GLY A 172 -10.64 -5.53 -25.32
CA GLY A 172 -10.64 -4.78 -26.58
C GLY A 172 -9.72 -3.56 -26.55
N ILE A 173 -8.55 -3.68 -25.92
CA ILE A 173 -7.52 -2.62 -25.86
C ILE A 173 -6.15 -3.17 -26.26
N SER A 174 -5.18 -2.29 -26.49
CA SER A 174 -3.82 -2.72 -26.83
C SER A 174 -3.15 -3.44 -25.65
N HIS A 175 -2.25 -4.38 -25.94
CA HIS A 175 -1.45 -5.04 -24.91
C HIS A 175 -0.60 -4.07 -24.10
N VAL A 176 -0.11 -2.98 -24.71
CA VAL A 176 0.61 -1.90 -24.03
C VAL A 176 -0.29 -1.22 -23.00
N THR A 177 -1.53 -0.92 -23.37
CA THR A 177 -2.50 -0.36 -22.44
C THR A 177 -2.82 -1.35 -21.31
N VAL A 178 -3.00 -2.64 -21.61
CA VAL A 178 -3.17 -3.67 -20.56
C VAL A 178 -2.00 -3.66 -19.57
N GLU A 179 -0.78 -3.65 -20.09
CA GLU A 179 0.43 -3.61 -19.27
C GLU A 179 0.44 -2.39 -18.34
N GLU A 180 0.11 -1.20 -18.86
CA GLU A 180 0.00 0.01 -18.03
C GLU A 180 -1.07 -0.09 -16.93
N TYR A 181 -2.21 -0.74 -17.19
CA TYR A 181 -3.25 -0.95 -16.18
C TYR A 181 -2.84 -2.01 -15.15
N ILE A 182 -2.14 -3.06 -15.58
CA ILE A 182 -1.59 -4.08 -14.68
C ILE A 182 -0.52 -3.48 -13.78
N GLU A 183 0.42 -2.68 -14.31
CA GLU A 183 1.42 -1.98 -13.49
C GLU A 183 0.74 -1.04 -12.49
N PHE A 184 -0.26 -0.28 -12.92
CA PHE A 184 -1.05 0.56 -12.01
C PHE A 184 -1.70 -0.26 -10.87
N LEU A 185 -2.31 -1.40 -11.19
CA LEU A 185 -2.92 -2.28 -10.18
C LEU A 185 -1.90 -2.92 -9.23
N LYS A 186 -0.67 -3.19 -9.71
CA LYS A 186 0.45 -3.64 -8.86
C LYS A 186 0.90 -2.54 -7.92
N ASP A 187 1.01 -1.32 -8.43
CA ASP A 187 1.35 -0.18 -7.62
C ASP A 187 0.31 0.00 -6.50
N LEU A 188 -0.99 -0.15 -6.78
CA LEU A 188 -2.04 -0.16 -5.75
C LEU A 188 -2.03 -1.39 -4.80
N PHE A 189 -1.07 -2.31 -4.92
CA PHE A 189 -1.01 -3.58 -4.20
C PHE A 189 -2.27 -4.46 -4.36
N MET A 190 -3.09 -4.22 -5.39
CA MET A 190 -4.30 -5.00 -5.65
C MET A 190 -3.98 -6.34 -6.31
N ILE A 191 -2.92 -6.36 -7.12
CA ILE A 191 -2.43 -7.59 -7.75
C ILE A 191 -0.93 -7.70 -7.51
N GLN A 192 -0.47 -8.92 -7.26
CA GLN A 192 0.94 -9.23 -7.26
C GLN A 192 1.19 -10.20 -8.42
N SER A 193 2.07 -9.83 -9.33
CA SER A 193 2.48 -10.76 -10.39
C SER A 193 3.90 -11.22 -10.11
N HIS A 194 4.12 -12.52 -9.99
CA HIS A 194 5.39 -13.13 -10.37
C HIS A 194 5.44 -13.24 -11.90
N ILE A 195 5.43 -12.10 -12.62
CA ILE A 195 5.87 -12.10 -14.01
C ILE A 195 7.38 -11.91 -13.93
N THR A 196 8.11 -13.03 -13.89
CA THR A 196 9.55 -13.03 -14.10
C THR A 196 9.80 -12.39 -15.46
N ARG A 197 10.37 -11.17 -15.49
CA ARG A 197 11.04 -10.66 -16.69
C ARG A 197 12.18 -11.64 -16.96
N TRP A 198 11.93 -12.61 -17.84
CA TRP A 198 13.03 -13.30 -18.51
C TRP A 198 13.65 -12.25 -19.44
N GLU A 199 14.60 -11.49 -18.92
CA GLU A 199 15.59 -10.87 -19.78
C GLU A 199 16.40 -12.01 -20.39
N THR A 200 16.07 -12.34 -21.63
CA THR A 200 16.89 -13.18 -22.49
C THR A 200 18.31 -12.62 -22.48
N ARG A 201 19.25 -13.46 -22.06
CA ARG A 201 20.68 -13.27 -22.29
C ARG A 201 20.98 -13.14 -23.78
#